data_AF-A0A0Q9T816-F1
#
_entry.id   AF-A0A0Q9T816-F1
#
_cell.length_a   1.000
_cell.length_b   1.000
_cell.length_c   1.000
_cell.angle_alpha   90.00
_cell.angle_beta   90.00
_cell.angle_gamma   90.00
#
_symmetry.space_group_name_H-M   'P 1'
#
loop_
_entity.id
_entity.type
_entity.pdbx_description
1 polymer ?
#
loop_
_entity_poly.entity_id
_entity_poly.type
_entity_poly.pdbx_seq_one_letter_code
_entity_poly.pdbx_strand_id
1 'polypeptide(L)'
;MAQGAGDRWARHKRRMCALAETVALLFRDPDRAGSMVDLALALPPAFAGFESPACLTLAETAHIVRPGDRASTRAAIELAGVSAHCCQDPAFCARTTARFNALALRWWQTDAMVVQELDIASLVHQFRKEPQAPEFTAIHVVGERYKGRQPPPFHLPFHEWALEASTLRDIARLYERPLDGLLRVNRQLEVGPDEDLPADTRVNVPDDDLVRLLATFLSARVLTHPGLLRVERAKLIQLLIPTSLTDRTATQTLIARRLLVSRPQSASVRSGLNYTLPSI
;
A
#
# COMPACT_ATOMS: atom_id res chain seq x y z
N MET A 1 -6.53 -27.60 -18.59
CA MET A 1 -6.19 -26.85 -17.36
C MET A 1 -6.78 -25.45 -17.49
N ALA A 2 -7.88 -25.15 -16.80
CA ALA A 2 -8.45 -23.82 -16.79
C ALA A 2 -7.48 -22.88 -16.05
N GLN A 3 -6.89 -21.91 -16.75
CA GLN A 3 -6.24 -20.78 -16.10
C GLN A 3 -7.26 -20.16 -15.16
N GLY A 4 -7.02 -20.23 -13.84
CA GLY A 4 -7.87 -19.59 -12.86
C GLY A 4 -8.07 -18.14 -13.27
N ALA A 5 -9.31 -17.76 -13.58
CA ALA A 5 -9.66 -16.38 -13.90
C ALA A 5 -9.39 -15.57 -12.62
N GLY A 6 -8.15 -15.07 -12.49
CA GLY A 6 -7.62 -14.52 -11.23
C GLY A 6 -8.53 -13.49 -10.59
N ASP A 7 -8.29 -13.19 -9.32
CA ASP A 7 -9.19 -12.43 -8.45
C ASP A 7 -9.92 -11.25 -9.13
N ARG A 8 -11.23 -11.42 -9.32
CA ARG A 8 -12.09 -10.47 -10.03
C ARG A 8 -12.35 -9.22 -9.18
N TRP A 9 -12.53 -9.36 -7.87
CA TRP A 9 -12.92 -8.26 -7.00
C TRP A 9 -11.74 -7.32 -6.71
N ALA A 10 -10.56 -7.85 -6.38
CA ALA A 10 -9.36 -7.04 -6.22
C ALA A 10 -9.02 -6.29 -7.50
N ARG A 11 -9.20 -6.93 -8.67
CA ARG A 11 -9.02 -6.29 -9.98
C ARG A 11 -10.03 -5.17 -10.23
N HIS A 12 -11.31 -5.40 -9.90
CA HIS A 12 -12.35 -4.39 -10.08
C HIS A 12 -12.12 -3.19 -9.15
N LYS A 13 -11.74 -3.43 -7.89
CA LYS A 13 -11.33 -2.40 -6.93
C LYS A 13 -10.21 -1.52 -7.46
N ARG A 14 -9.11 -2.11 -7.94
CA ARG A 14 -7.98 -1.36 -8.54
C ARG A 14 -8.38 -0.55 -9.77
N ARG A 15 -9.27 -1.09 -10.62
CA ARG A 15 -9.81 -0.35 -11.77
C ARG A 15 -10.64 0.85 -11.33
N MET A 16 -11.50 0.69 -10.32
CA MET A 16 -12.25 1.81 -9.76
C MET A 16 -11.34 2.87 -9.16
N CYS A 17 -10.26 2.47 -8.47
CA CYS A 17 -9.24 3.39 -7.95
C CYS A 17 -8.64 4.25 -9.08
N ALA A 18 -8.16 3.62 -10.15
CA ALA A 18 -7.58 4.33 -11.30
C ALA A 18 -8.57 5.29 -11.99
N LEU A 19 -9.85 4.88 -12.10
CA LEU A 19 -10.90 5.73 -12.65
C LEU A 19 -11.21 6.90 -11.71
N ALA A 20 -11.30 6.68 -10.41
CA ALA A 20 -11.55 7.72 -9.42
C ALA A 20 -10.44 8.79 -9.43
N GLU A 21 -9.17 8.37 -9.45
CA GLU A 21 -8.03 9.30 -9.59
C GLU A 21 -8.11 10.11 -10.90
N THR A 22 -8.52 9.46 -11.99
CA THR A 22 -8.71 10.14 -13.28
C THR A 22 -9.84 11.16 -13.24
N VAL A 23 -10.99 10.80 -12.67
CA VAL A 23 -12.16 11.68 -12.54
C VAL A 23 -11.83 12.89 -11.64
N ALA A 24 -11.15 12.66 -10.52
CA ALA A 24 -10.73 13.73 -9.62
C ALA A 24 -9.70 14.68 -10.28
N LEU A 25 -8.63 14.15 -10.89
CA LEU A 25 -7.51 14.96 -11.33
C LEU A 25 -7.67 15.52 -12.76
N LEU A 26 -8.23 14.73 -13.69
CA LEU A 26 -8.38 15.14 -15.09
C LEU A 26 -9.69 15.89 -15.33
N PHE A 27 -10.80 15.36 -14.81
CA PHE A 27 -12.13 15.94 -15.04
C PHE A 27 -12.53 16.96 -13.96
N ARG A 28 -11.78 17.03 -12.86
CA ARG A 28 -12.03 17.93 -11.72
C ARG A 28 -13.42 17.75 -11.12
N ASP A 29 -13.81 16.49 -10.97
CA ASP A 29 -15.10 16.09 -10.40
C ASP A 29 -14.85 15.25 -9.13
N PRO A 30 -14.45 15.91 -8.02
CA PRO A 30 -14.10 15.21 -6.78
C PRO A 30 -15.31 14.51 -6.15
N ASP A 31 -16.53 15.00 -6.38
CA ASP A 31 -17.75 14.39 -5.83
C ASP A 31 -18.06 13.06 -6.50
N ARG A 32 -17.99 13.01 -7.84
CA ARG A 32 -18.15 11.76 -8.58
C ARG A 32 -17.00 10.79 -8.28
N ALA A 33 -15.77 11.28 -8.23
CA ALA A 33 -14.63 10.44 -7.82
C ALA A 33 -14.79 9.91 -6.39
N GLY A 34 -15.33 10.73 -5.47
CA GLY A 34 -15.65 10.36 -4.11
C GLY A 34 -16.66 9.21 -4.07
N SER A 35 -17.73 9.31 -4.86
CA SER A 35 -18.73 8.25 -5.01
C SER A 35 -18.12 6.94 -5.52
N MET A 36 -17.11 7.01 -6.40
CA MET A 36 -16.38 5.82 -6.87
C MET A 36 -15.52 5.19 -5.77
N VAL A 37 -14.94 5.99 -4.87
CA VAL A 37 -14.23 5.49 -3.68
C VAL A 37 -15.22 4.77 -2.76
N ASP A 38 -16.40 5.34 -2.53
CA ASP A 38 -17.43 4.75 -1.67
C ASP A 38 -17.93 3.41 -2.25
N LEU A 39 -18.16 3.35 -3.57
CA LEU A 39 -18.48 2.10 -4.27
C LEU A 39 -17.36 1.06 -4.18
N ALA A 40 -16.10 1.50 -4.24
CA ALA A 40 -14.95 0.60 -4.11
C ALA A 40 -14.79 0.03 -2.70
N LEU A 41 -15.13 0.80 -1.66
CA LEU A 41 -15.20 0.34 -0.27
C LEU A 41 -16.32 -0.69 -0.07
N ALA A 42 -17.44 -0.56 -0.78
CA ALA A 42 -18.59 -1.45 -0.68
C ALA A 42 -18.46 -2.76 -1.48
N LEU A 43 -17.37 -2.95 -2.25
CA LEU A 43 -17.18 -4.18 -3.00
C LEU A 43 -17.03 -5.40 -2.09
N PRO A 44 -17.50 -6.58 -2.54
CA PRO A 44 -17.23 -7.84 -1.85
C PRO A 44 -15.73 -8.09 -1.67
N PRO A 45 -15.33 -8.74 -0.57
CA PRO A 45 -13.94 -9.07 -0.34
C PRO A 45 -13.41 -10.02 -1.40
N ALA A 46 -12.14 -9.81 -1.74
CA ALA A 46 -11.37 -10.63 -2.66
C ALA A 46 -10.57 -11.70 -1.91
N PHE A 47 -9.73 -12.46 -2.59
CA PHE A 47 -8.75 -13.31 -1.92
C PHE A 47 -7.77 -12.43 -1.12
N ALA A 48 -7.61 -12.74 0.17
CA ALA A 48 -6.82 -12.00 1.15
C ALA A 48 -5.51 -11.37 0.61
N GLY A 49 -4.66 -12.17 -0.04
CA GLY A 49 -3.37 -11.73 -0.58
C GLY A 49 -3.45 -10.72 -1.73
N PHE A 50 -4.56 -10.66 -2.47
CA PHE A 50 -4.80 -9.64 -3.49
C PHE A 50 -5.63 -8.47 -2.94
N GLU A 51 -6.51 -8.76 -1.98
CA GLU A 51 -7.41 -7.80 -1.37
C GLU A 51 -6.64 -6.79 -0.51
N SER A 52 -5.74 -7.24 0.35
CA SER A 52 -4.96 -6.34 1.21
C SER A 52 -4.22 -5.25 0.42
N PRO A 53 -3.39 -5.56 -0.60
CA PRO A 53 -2.76 -4.53 -1.42
C PRO A 53 -3.75 -3.70 -2.24
N ALA A 54 -4.89 -4.26 -2.67
CA ALA A 54 -5.92 -3.48 -3.37
C ALA A 54 -6.59 -2.45 -2.44
N CYS A 55 -6.83 -2.79 -1.18
CA CYS A 55 -7.33 -1.88 -0.16
C CYS A 55 -6.29 -0.81 0.23
N LEU A 56 -5.00 -1.15 0.25
CA LEU A 56 -3.94 -0.14 0.40
C LEU A 56 -3.92 0.86 -0.76
N THR A 57 -4.07 0.40 -2.01
CA THR A 57 -4.26 1.30 -3.16
C THR A 57 -5.52 2.16 -3.01
N LEU A 58 -6.63 1.58 -2.52
CA LEU A 58 -7.86 2.33 -2.26
C LEU A 58 -7.67 3.42 -1.20
N ALA A 59 -6.86 3.18 -0.16
CA ALA A 59 -6.50 4.19 0.82
C ALA A 59 -5.72 5.36 0.19
N GLU A 60 -4.74 5.05 -0.67
CA GLU A 60 -4.02 6.07 -1.45
C GLU A 60 -4.98 6.88 -2.34
N THR A 61 -5.88 6.22 -3.06
CA THR A 61 -6.86 6.87 -3.93
C THR A 61 -7.85 7.73 -3.14
N ALA A 62 -8.37 7.23 -2.00
CA ALA A 62 -9.24 8.02 -1.13
C ALA A 62 -8.54 9.32 -0.69
N HIS A 63 -7.26 9.22 -0.31
CA HIS A 63 -6.46 10.38 0.02
C HIS A 63 -6.22 11.33 -1.17
N ILE A 64 -6.01 10.81 -2.38
CA ILE A 64 -5.85 11.65 -3.59
C ILE A 64 -7.15 12.39 -3.93
N VAL A 65 -8.29 11.68 -3.87
CA VAL A 65 -9.59 12.19 -4.29
C VAL A 65 -10.16 13.18 -3.27
N ARG A 66 -10.02 12.89 -1.97
CA ARG A 66 -10.49 13.72 -0.86
C ARG A 66 -9.41 13.80 0.23
N PRO A 67 -8.36 14.65 0.09
CA PRO A 67 -7.25 14.71 1.05
C PRO A 67 -7.66 15.01 2.51
N GLY A 68 -8.78 15.72 2.70
CA GLY A 68 -9.35 16.02 4.03
C GLY A 68 -10.22 14.92 4.62
N ASP A 69 -10.69 13.95 3.82
CA ASP A 69 -11.52 12.84 4.28
C ASP A 69 -10.65 11.69 4.80
N ARG A 70 -10.35 11.77 6.10
CA ARG A 70 -9.60 10.72 6.80
C ARG A 70 -10.43 9.46 7.04
N ALA A 71 -11.77 9.53 7.00
CA ALA A 71 -12.63 8.40 7.32
C ALA A 71 -12.57 7.34 6.21
N SER A 72 -12.71 7.74 4.94
CA SER A 72 -12.59 6.84 3.79
C SER A 72 -11.21 6.19 3.70
N THR A 73 -10.16 6.97 3.95
CA THR A 73 -8.77 6.47 4.00
C THR A 73 -8.60 5.42 5.11
N ARG A 74 -9.10 5.71 6.31
CA ARG A 74 -9.04 4.79 7.45
C ARG A 74 -9.80 3.50 7.19
N ALA A 75 -11.02 3.59 6.64
CA ALA A 75 -11.83 2.42 6.31
C ALA A 75 -11.10 1.49 5.32
N ALA A 76 -10.44 2.04 4.30
CA ALA A 76 -9.65 1.25 3.36
C ALA A 76 -8.43 0.58 4.04
N ILE A 77 -7.75 1.27 4.97
CA ILE A 77 -6.64 0.70 5.76
C ILE A 77 -7.14 -0.43 6.67
N GLU A 78 -8.27 -0.25 7.35
CA GLU A 78 -8.88 -1.27 8.19
C GLU A 78 -9.21 -2.54 7.39
N LEU A 79 -9.83 -2.38 6.21
CA LEU A 79 -10.09 -3.50 5.29
C LEU A 79 -8.80 -4.18 4.83
N ALA A 80 -7.73 -3.41 4.58
CA ALA A 80 -6.43 -3.98 4.21
C ALA A 80 -5.83 -4.84 5.32
N GLY A 81 -5.95 -4.40 6.58
CA GLY A 81 -5.46 -5.12 7.75
C GLY A 81 -6.24 -6.41 8.02
N VAL A 82 -7.58 -6.33 8.00
CA VAL A 82 -8.44 -7.53 8.11
C VAL A 82 -8.05 -8.55 7.04
N SER A 83 -7.91 -8.10 5.79
CA SER A 83 -7.55 -8.98 4.67
C SER A 83 -6.14 -9.57 4.81
N ALA A 84 -5.16 -8.80 5.30
CA ALA A 84 -3.79 -9.28 5.48
C ALA A 84 -3.72 -10.48 6.43
N HIS A 85 -4.52 -10.45 7.50
CA HIS A 85 -4.58 -11.52 8.50
C HIS A 85 -5.21 -12.81 7.95
N CYS A 86 -6.05 -12.72 6.92
CA CYS A 86 -6.83 -13.83 6.39
C CYS A 86 -6.08 -14.72 5.38
N CYS A 87 -4.80 -14.42 5.08
CA CYS A 87 -3.97 -15.28 4.24
C CYS A 87 -3.77 -16.65 4.90
N GLN A 88 -4.04 -17.74 4.18
CA GLN A 88 -4.06 -19.08 4.77
C GLN A 88 -2.67 -19.66 5.02
N ASP A 89 -1.71 -19.40 4.12
CA ASP A 89 -0.31 -19.78 4.29
C ASP A 89 0.39 -18.88 5.33
N PRO A 90 1.04 -19.44 6.38
CA PRO A 90 1.63 -18.65 7.46
C PRO A 90 2.69 -17.65 7.02
N ALA A 91 3.63 -18.07 6.16
CA ALA A 91 4.71 -17.20 5.69
C ALA A 91 4.14 -16.05 4.83
N PHE A 92 3.19 -16.35 3.94
CA PHE A 92 2.51 -15.35 3.14
C PHE A 92 1.62 -14.42 3.99
N CYS A 93 0.98 -14.93 5.04
CA CYS A 93 0.24 -14.12 6.02
C CYS A 93 1.16 -13.17 6.78
N ALA A 94 2.29 -13.66 7.28
CA ALA A 94 3.30 -12.86 7.96
C ALA A 94 3.87 -11.76 7.05
N ARG A 95 4.17 -12.08 5.78
CA ARG A 95 4.61 -11.11 4.76
C ARG A 95 3.56 -10.05 4.47
N THR A 96 2.32 -10.46 4.20
CA THR A 96 1.22 -9.53 3.88
C THR A 96 0.90 -8.62 5.07
N THR A 97 0.86 -9.18 6.27
CA THR A 97 0.63 -8.45 7.51
C THR A 97 1.78 -7.48 7.81
N ALA A 98 3.03 -7.89 7.61
CA ALA A 98 4.17 -6.99 7.84
C ALA A 98 4.22 -5.80 6.87
N ARG A 99 3.82 -6.01 5.61
CA ARG A 99 3.67 -4.93 4.61
C ARG A 99 2.57 -3.96 5.03
N PHE A 100 1.42 -4.49 5.46
CA PHE A 100 0.32 -3.69 6.02
C PHE A 100 0.80 -2.91 7.26
N ASN A 101 1.46 -3.56 8.22
CA ASN A 101 1.94 -2.94 9.44
C ASN A 101 2.94 -1.82 9.15
N ALA A 102 3.84 -2.00 8.19
CA ALA A 102 4.71 -0.91 7.76
C ALA A 102 3.89 0.30 7.29
N LEU A 103 2.98 0.13 6.33
CA LEU A 103 2.16 1.23 5.82
C LEU A 103 1.27 1.85 6.90
N ALA A 104 0.56 1.03 7.69
CA ALA A 104 -0.37 1.51 8.71
C ALA A 104 0.36 2.20 9.87
N LEU A 105 1.37 1.56 10.46
CA LEU A 105 2.01 2.01 11.70
C LEU A 105 3.09 3.08 11.46
N ARG A 106 3.75 3.08 10.30
CA ARG A 106 4.85 4.02 10.01
C ARG A 106 4.42 5.15 9.09
N TRP A 107 3.61 4.87 8.06
CA TRP A 107 3.39 5.80 6.95
C TRP A 107 2.03 6.51 6.97
N TRP A 108 0.96 5.83 7.43
CA TRP A 108 -0.38 6.39 7.55
C TRP A 108 -0.68 6.98 8.94
N GLN A 109 -0.03 6.46 9.99
CA GLN A 109 -0.16 6.98 11.37
C GLN A 109 0.60 8.29 11.62
N THR A 110 1.39 8.77 10.65
CA THR A 110 2.04 10.07 10.74
C THR A 110 0.97 11.17 10.74
N ASP A 111 0.68 11.72 11.92
CA ASP A 111 -0.30 12.80 12.08
C ASP A 111 -0.07 13.87 11.02
N ALA A 112 -1.15 14.40 10.44
CA ALA A 112 -1.07 15.31 9.29
C ALA A 112 -0.22 16.58 9.52
N MET A 113 0.12 16.90 10.77
CA MET A 113 1.10 17.94 11.11
C MET A 113 2.53 17.55 10.72
N VAL A 114 2.95 16.31 10.98
CA VAL A 114 4.30 15.81 10.65
C VAL A 114 4.49 15.62 9.14
N VAL A 115 3.40 15.46 8.39
CA VAL A 115 3.43 15.29 6.92
C VAL A 115 3.67 16.61 6.20
N GLN A 116 3.20 17.73 6.74
CA GLN A 116 3.54 19.06 6.19
C GLN A 116 5.03 19.38 6.42
N GLU A 117 5.66 18.76 7.42
CA GLU A 117 7.08 18.89 7.74
C GLU A 117 7.96 17.82 7.09
N LEU A 118 7.38 16.72 6.61
CA LEU A 118 8.13 15.70 5.89
C LEU A 118 8.54 16.26 4.53
N ASP A 119 9.83 16.52 4.37
CA ASP A 119 10.42 16.83 3.08
C ASP A 119 10.27 15.62 2.15
N ILE A 120 9.12 15.57 1.47
CA ILE A 120 8.73 14.49 0.57
C ILE A 120 9.72 14.36 -0.59
N ALA A 121 10.38 15.45 -0.99
CA ALA A 121 11.39 15.40 -2.04
C ALA A 121 12.63 14.67 -1.53
N SER A 122 13.16 15.06 -0.38
CA SER A 122 14.29 14.35 0.26
C SER A 122 13.98 12.88 0.51
N LEU A 123 12.76 12.58 0.98
CA LEU A 123 12.33 11.21 1.21
C LEU A 123 12.31 10.37 -0.08
N VAL A 124 11.77 10.91 -1.18
CA VAL A 124 11.78 10.23 -2.49
C VAL A 124 13.20 9.99 -2.98
N HIS A 125 14.10 10.96 -2.77
CA HIS A 125 15.51 10.82 -3.13
C HIS A 125 16.23 9.75 -2.30
N GLN A 126 15.99 9.71 -0.99
CA GLN A 126 16.53 8.69 -0.08
C GLN A 126 15.99 7.30 -0.44
N PHE A 127 14.68 7.18 -0.63
CA PHE A 127 14.04 5.93 -1.04
C PHE A 127 14.59 5.39 -2.36
N ARG A 128 14.82 6.25 -3.34
CA ARG A 128 15.45 5.85 -4.62
C ARG A 128 16.87 5.35 -4.42
N LYS A 129 17.64 5.99 -3.53
CA LYS A 129 19.04 5.65 -3.28
C LYS A 129 19.17 4.31 -2.55
N GLU A 130 18.34 4.09 -1.54
CA GLU A 130 18.42 2.91 -0.68
C GLU A 130 17.01 2.39 -0.32
N PRO A 131 16.32 1.71 -1.26
CA PRO A 131 14.94 1.26 -1.03
C PRO A 131 14.80 0.17 0.04
N GLN A 132 15.92 -0.42 0.47
CA GLN A 132 16.00 -1.44 1.51
C GLN A 132 16.54 -0.89 2.84
N ALA A 133 16.60 0.44 3.01
CA ALA A 133 16.96 1.05 4.29
C ALA A 133 15.92 0.70 5.38
N PRO A 134 16.30 0.66 6.67
CA PRO A 134 15.44 0.21 7.76
C PRO A 134 14.03 0.82 7.76
N GLU A 135 13.91 2.12 7.49
CA GLU A 135 12.66 2.87 7.44
C GLU A 135 11.72 2.45 6.30
N PHE A 136 12.23 1.82 5.23
CA PHE A 136 11.46 1.35 4.07
C PHE A 136 11.16 -0.15 4.11
N THR A 137 11.59 -0.85 5.16
CA THR A 137 11.32 -2.28 5.34
C THR A 137 9.93 -2.57 5.92
N ALA A 138 9.47 -3.81 5.77
CA ALA A 138 8.24 -4.29 6.37
C ALA A 138 8.37 -4.38 7.89
N ILE A 139 7.25 -4.36 8.61
CA ILE A 139 7.27 -4.41 10.08
C ILE A 139 6.62 -5.71 10.55
N HIS A 140 7.44 -6.64 11.01
CA HIS A 140 6.96 -7.74 11.85
C HIS A 140 6.72 -7.22 13.27
N VAL A 141 5.63 -7.66 13.90
CA VAL A 141 5.34 -7.37 15.30
C VAL A 141 5.40 -8.69 16.06
N VAL A 142 6.30 -8.78 17.04
CA VAL A 142 6.47 -9.98 17.84
C VAL A 142 5.19 -10.27 18.62
N GLY A 143 4.65 -11.48 18.50
CA GLY A 143 3.37 -11.85 19.08
C GLY A 143 2.14 -11.30 18.33
N GLU A 144 2.27 -11.02 17.03
CA GLU A 144 1.15 -10.62 16.17
C GLU A 144 -0.05 -11.56 16.32
N ARG A 145 -1.23 -10.98 16.57
CA ARG A 145 -2.44 -11.72 16.95
C ARG A 145 -3.33 -12.05 15.75
N TYR A 146 -3.04 -11.49 14.58
CA TYR A 146 -3.78 -11.72 13.35
C TYR A 146 -5.31 -11.60 13.53
N LYS A 147 -5.76 -10.53 14.21
CA LYS A 147 -7.13 -10.35 14.71
C LYS A 147 -8.25 -10.47 13.67
N GLY A 148 -7.93 -10.39 12.38
CA GLY A 148 -8.88 -10.57 11.28
C GLY A 148 -9.26 -12.04 11.01
N ARG A 149 -8.49 -12.99 11.53
CA ARG A 149 -8.75 -14.43 11.35
C ARG A 149 -9.96 -14.87 12.16
N GLN A 150 -10.76 -15.72 11.55
CA GLN A 150 -11.88 -16.42 12.19
C GLN A 150 -11.50 -17.87 12.46
N PRO A 151 -12.03 -18.51 13.51
CA PRO A 151 -11.76 -19.92 13.80
C PRO A 151 -12.28 -20.84 12.67
N PRO A 152 -11.86 -22.12 12.65
CA PRO A 152 -12.41 -23.11 11.73
C PRO A 152 -13.95 -23.13 11.76
N PRO A 153 -14.61 -23.38 10.61
CA PRO A 153 -14.05 -23.81 9.33
C PRO A 153 -13.60 -22.66 8.39
N PHE A 154 -13.67 -21.39 8.83
CA PHE A 154 -13.44 -20.24 7.95
C PHE A 154 -11.97 -20.02 7.60
N HIS A 155 -11.06 -20.22 8.57
CA HIS A 155 -9.62 -20.20 8.32
C HIS A 155 -8.98 -21.47 8.89
N LEU A 156 -7.90 -21.90 8.24
CA LEU A 156 -7.06 -22.97 8.77
C LEU A 156 -6.40 -22.50 10.08
N PRO A 157 -6.19 -23.41 11.04
CA PRO A 157 -5.37 -23.13 12.22
C PRO A 157 -4.03 -22.52 11.79
N PHE A 158 -3.64 -21.44 12.45
CA PHE A 158 -2.33 -20.85 12.21
C PHE A 158 -1.28 -21.71 12.89
N HIS A 159 -0.17 -21.98 12.22
CA HIS A 159 0.86 -22.84 12.78
C HIS A 159 1.55 -22.17 13.99
N GLU A 160 1.68 -22.89 15.10
CA GLU A 160 2.23 -22.38 16.38
C GLU A 160 3.62 -21.77 16.21
N TRP A 161 4.51 -22.43 15.46
CA TRP A 161 5.87 -21.94 15.20
C TRP A 161 5.91 -20.53 14.57
N ALA A 162 4.86 -20.14 13.83
CA ALA A 162 4.77 -18.81 13.21
C ALA A 162 4.22 -17.75 14.17
N LEU A 163 3.46 -18.15 15.20
CA LEU A 163 2.99 -17.27 16.28
C LEU A 163 4.09 -17.03 17.33
N GLU A 164 4.94 -18.04 17.53
CA GLU A 164 5.99 -18.07 18.55
C GLU A 164 7.33 -17.49 18.06
N ALA A 165 7.41 -16.98 16.82
CA ALA A 165 8.64 -16.38 16.30
C ALA A 165 9.01 -15.10 17.08
N SER A 166 9.84 -15.26 18.12
CA SER A 166 10.28 -14.19 19.04
C SER A 166 11.73 -13.77 18.85
N THR A 167 12.55 -14.55 18.14
CA THR A 167 13.97 -14.22 17.89
C THR A 167 14.18 -13.72 16.47
N LEU A 168 15.28 -12.99 16.23
CA LEU A 168 15.64 -12.58 14.86
C LEU A 168 15.89 -13.80 13.95
N ARG A 169 16.38 -14.93 14.49
CA ARG A 169 16.54 -16.17 13.73
C ARG A 169 15.20 -16.79 13.33
N ASP A 170 14.24 -16.83 14.24
CA ASP A 170 12.92 -17.41 13.95
C ASP A 170 12.13 -16.54 12.98
N ILE A 171 12.23 -15.22 13.13
CA ILE A 171 11.67 -14.27 12.16
C ILE A 171 12.35 -14.46 10.79
N ALA A 172 13.68 -14.60 10.72
CA ALA A 172 14.35 -14.87 9.45
C ALA A 172 13.84 -16.15 8.77
N ARG A 173 13.57 -17.21 9.54
CA ARG A 173 12.97 -18.46 9.06
C ARG A 173 11.54 -18.27 8.57
N LEU A 174 10.69 -17.59 9.36
CA LEU A 174 9.28 -17.31 9.02
C LEU A 174 9.13 -16.57 7.70
N TYR A 175 10.02 -15.61 7.44
CA TYR A 175 9.98 -14.82 6.21
C TYR A 175 10.79 -15.43 5.06
N GLU A 176 11.47 -16.55 5.30
CA GLU A 176 12.38 -17.21 4.35
C GLU A 176 13.47 -16.22 3.85
N ARG A 177 14.05 -15.46 4.79
CA ARG A 177 15.06 -14.43 4.50
C ARG A 177 16.42 -14.76 5.12
N PRO A 178 17.52 -14.30 4.50
CA PRO A 178 18.85 -14.39 5.13
C PRO A 178 18.89 -13.60 6.44
N LEU A 179 19.40 -14.23 7.50
CA LEU A 179 19.55 -13.62 8.82
C LEU A 179 20.39 -12.34 8.78
N ASP A 180 21.48 -12.32 8.01
CA ASP A 180 22.35 -11.15 7.86
C ASP A 180 21.61 -9.91 7.36
N GLY A 181 20.65 -10.12 6.44
CA GLY A 181 19.80 -9.05 5.93
C GLY A 181 18.91 -8.47 7.01
N LEU A 182 18.37 -9.33 7.89
CA LEU A 182 17.55 -8.94 9.02
C LEU A 182 18.38 -8.21 10.09
N LEU A 183 19.54 -8.74 10.45
CA LEU A 183 20.47 -8.13 11.42
C LEU A 183 20.91 -6.73 10.97
N ARG A 184 21.20 -6.55 9.67
CA ARG A 184 21.61 -5.26 9.11
C ARG A 184 20.56 -4.16 9.32
N VAL A 185 19.28 -4.47 9.16
CA VAL A 185 18.19 -3.48 9.27
C VAL A 185 17.58 -3.37 10.67
N ASN A 186 18.10 -4.14 11.64
CA ASN A 186 17.67 -4.16 13.03
C ASN A 186 18.79 -3.88 14.04
N ARG A 187 19.89 -3.24 13.61
CA ARG A 187 21.03 -2.93 14.50
C ARG A 187 20.63 -2.12 15.74
N GLN A 188 19.59 -1.29 15.60
CA GLN A 188 19.06 -0.47 16.68
C GLN A 188 18.44 -1.28 17.84
N LEU A 189 18.18 -2.57 17.65
CA LEU A 189 17.64 -3.42 18.72
C LEU A 189 18.71 -3.88 19.71
N GLU A 190 20.00 -3.84 19.33
CA GLU A 190 21.13 -4.24 20.18
C GLU A 190 21.04 -5.65 20.79
N VAL A 191 20.23 -6.54 20.18
CA VAL A 191 20.02 -7.94 20.62
C VAL A 191 20.78 -8.96 19.77
N GLY A 192 21.08 -10.10 20.38
CA GLY A 192 21.61 -11.27 19.67
C GLY A 192 20.58 -11.92 18.73
N PRO A 193 21.03 -12.70 17.71
CA PRO A 193 20.12 -13.34 16.75
C PRO A 193 19.18 -14.39 17.39
N ASP A 194 19.60 -14.98 18.50
CA ASP A 194 18.92 -16.05 19.23
C ASP A 194 18.29 -15.56 20.55
N GLU A 195 18.35 -14.24 20.81
CA GLU A 195 17.77 -13.62 22.00
C GLU A 195 16.28 -13.36 21.79
N ASP A 196 15.48 -13.65 22.82
CA ASP A 196 14.04 -13.43 22.80
C ASP A 196 13.70 -11.94 22.80
N LEU A 197 12.93 -11.51 21.80
CA LEU A 197 12.37 -10.18 21.75
C LEU A 197 11.06 -10.13 22.55
N PRO A 198 10.82 -9.06 23.32
CA PRO A 198 9.53 -8.85 23.99
C PRO A 198 8.37 -8.77 22.99
N ALA A 199 7.18 -9.18 23.44
CA ALA A 199 5.94 -8.96 22.70
C ALA A 199 5.78 -7.48 22.29
N ASP A 200 5.11 -7.25 21.16
CA ASP A 200 4.89 -5.95 20.54
C ASP A 200 6.16 -5.26 19.99
N THR A 201 7.32 -5.91 20.07
CA THR A 201 8.55 -5.42 19.45
C THR A 201 8.41 -5.38 17.93
N ARG A 202 8.80 -4.24 17.34
CA ARG A 202 8.74 -4.01 15.90
C ARG A 202 10.07 -4.37 15.25
N VAL A 203 10.06 -5.40 14.42
CA VAL A 203 11.22 -5.89 13.69
C VAL A 203 11.11 -5.52 12.22
N ASN A 204 12.15 -4.88 11.70
CA ASN A 204 12.27 -4.52 10.30
C ASN A 204 12.56 -5.78 9.46
N VAL A 205 11.78 -6.02 8.41
CA VAL A 205 11.95 -7.17 7.51
C VAL A 205 12.15 -6.70 6.07
N PRO A 206 13.32 -6.96 5.45
CA PRO A 206 13.53 -6.62 4.04
C PRO A 206 12.50 -7.31 3.13
N ASP A 207 11.81 -6.52 2.31
CA ASP A 207 10.73 -7.00 1.46
C ASP A 207 10.61 -6.19 0.16
N ASP A 208 10.88 -6.83 -0.97
CA ASP A 208 10.86 -6.19 -2.29
C ASP A 208 9.47 -5.80 -2.79
N ASP A 209 8.40 -6.43 -2.29
CA ASP A 209 7.04 -6.07 -2.67
C ASP A 209 6.57 -4.83 -1.91
N LEU A 210 7.01 -4.68 -0.65
CA LEU A 210 6.78 -3.45 0.11
C LEU A 210 7.41 -2.25 -0.59
N VAL A 211 8.63 -2.37 -1.12
CA VAL A 211 9.27 -1.30 -1.89
C VAL A 211 8.33 -0.78 -2.97
N ARG A 212 7.62 -1.67 -3.66
CA ARG A 212 6.70 -1.30 -4.74
C ARG A 212 5.43 -0.64 -4.21
N LEU A 213 4.89 -1.12 -3.09
CA LEU A 213 3.77 -0.49 -2.41
C LEU A 213 4.14 0.88 -1.81
N LEU A 214 5.37 1.04 -1.32
CA LEU A 214 5.87 2.33 -0.84
C LEU A 214 6.07 3.30 -1.99
N ALA A 215 6.54 2.84 -3.14
CA ALA A 215 6.64 3.69 -4.32
C ALA A 215 5.25 4.24 -4.73
N THR A 216 4.21 3.40 -4.74
CA THR A 216 2.83 3.87 -5.01
C THR A 216 2.37 4.84 -3.92
N PHE A 217 2.55 4.50 -2.64
CA PHE A 217 2.21 5.38 -1.53
C PHE A 217 2.89 6.75 -1.64
N LEU A 218 4.20 6.80 -1.81
CA LEU A 218 4.96 8.03 -1.96
C LEU A 218 4.50 8.85 -3.16
N SER A 219 4.14 8.22 -4.28
CA SER A 219 3.56 8.94 -5.42
C SER A 219 2.23 9.60 -5.07
N ALA A 220 1.37 8.96 -4.27
CA ALA A 220 0.13 9.55 -3.78
C ALA A 220 0.40 10.76 -2.88
N ARG A 221 1.42 10.68 -2.01
CA ARG A 221 1.85 11.80 -1.17
C ARG A 221 2.39 12.96 -1.99
N VAL A 222 3.22 12.68 -2.98
CA VAL A 222 3.73 13.70 -3.92
C VAL A 222 2.58 14.35 -4.69
N LEU A 223 1.56 13.58 -5.11
CA LEU A 223 0.40 14.11 -5.82
C LEU A 223 -0.39 15.12 -4.99
N THR A 224 -0.60 14.84 -3.71
CA THR A 224 -1.45 15.64 -2.83
C THR A 224 -0.69 16.71 -2.06
N HIS A 225 0.65 16.74 -2.14
CA HIS A 225 1.46 17.69 -1.39
C HIS A 225 1.18 19.15 -1.80
N PRO A 226 0.71 20.03 -0.88
CA PRO A 226 0.28 21.38 -1.23
C PRO A 226 1.45 22.28 -1.66
N GLY A 227 2.65 22.06 -1.10
CA GLY A 227 3.83 22.89 -1.36
C GLY A 227 4.59 22.57 -2.66
N LEU A 228 4.23 21.51 -3.40
CA LEU A 228 4.94 21.13 -4.62
C LEU A 228 4.29 21.70 -5.88
N LEU A 229 5.11 22.29 -6.74
CA LEU A 229 4.70 22.66 -8.09
C LEU A 229 4.47 21.42 -8.95
N ARG A 230 3.62 21.58 -9.95
CA ARG A 230 3.23 20.50 -10.87
C ARG A 230 4.43 19.83 -11.57
N VAL A 231 5.41 20.62 -11.99
CA VAL A 231 6.65 20.10 -12.61
C VAL A 231 7.48 19.29 -11.62
N GLU A 232 7.53 19.71 -10.35
CA GLU A 232 8.25 19.01 -9.28
C GLU A 232 7.56 17.69 -8.95
N ARG A 233 6.22 17.69 -8.82
CA ARG A 233 5.43 16.45 -8.65
C ARG A 233 5.72 15.46 -9.77
N ALA A 234 5.73 15.92 -11.03
CA ALA A 234 6.04 15.07 -12.18
C ALA A 234 7.46 14.50 -12.10
N LYS A 235 8.46 15.30 -11.72
CA LYS A 235 9.85 14.84 -11.56
C LYS A 235 9.97 13.80 -10.45
N LEU A 236 9.40 14.07 -9.27
CA LEU A 236 9.47 13.14 -8.13
C LEU A 236 8.77 11.81 -8.42
N ILE A 237 7.58 11.81 -9.03
CA ILE A 237 6.91 10.57 -9.42
C ILE A 237 7.73 9.80 -10.46
N GLN A 238 8.39 10.49 -11.40
CA GLN A 238 9.28 9.85 -12.39
C GLN A 238 10.44 9.11 -11.72
N LEU A 239 10.99 9.65 -10.62
CA LEU A 239 12.09 9.03 -9.87
C LEU A 239 11.69 7.70 -9.21
N LEU A 240 10.40 7.50 -8.93
CA LEU A 240 9.88 6.29 -8.30
C LEU A 240 9.67 5.14 -9.30
N ILE A 241 9.44 5.43 -10.59
CA ILE A 241 9.12 4.40 -11.61
C ILE A 241 10.12 3.23 -11.64
N PRO A 242 11.46 3.44 -11.63
CA PRO A 242 12.42 2.33 -11.67
C PRO A 242 12.25 1.31 -10.53
N THR A 243 11.80 1.74 -9.35
CA THR A 243 11.61 0.85 -8.18
C THR A 243 10.42 -0.11 -8.34
N SER A 244 9.59 0.08 -9.37
CA SER A 244 8.36 -0.68 -9.59
C SER A 244 8.40 -1.63 -10.79
N LEU A 245 9.46 -1.63 -11.60
CA LEU A 245 9.47 -2.26 -12.95
C LEU A 245 9.18 -3.77 -12.95
N THR A 246 9.42 -4.45 -11.83
CA THR A 246 9.14 -5.88 -11.66
C THR A 246 7.71 -6.17 -11.19
N ASP A 247 6.89 -5.16 -10.91
CA ASP A 247 5.46 -5.26 -10.64
C ASP A 247 4.64 -4.41 -11.61
N ARG A 248 3.82 -5.09 -12.41
CA ARG A 248 2.97 -4.46 -13.41
C ARG A 248 1.97 -3.48 -12.80
N THR A 249 1.38 -3.81 -11.64
CA THR A 249 0.35 -3.00 -11.01
C THR A 249 0.92 -1.68 -10.49
N ALA A 250 2.05 -1.75 -9.78
CA ALA A 250 2.77 -0.59 -9.27
C ALA A 250 3.30 0.27 -10.41
N THR A 251 3.91 -0.34 -11.43
CA THR A 251 4.38 0.37 -12.63
C THR A 251 3.25 1.13 -13.32
N GLN A 252 2.12 0.46 -13.57
CA GLN A 252 0.96 1.10 -14.21
C GLN A 252 0.39 2.24 -13.37
N THR A 253 0.35 2.08 -12.05
CA THR A 253 -0.10 3.12 -11.12
C THR A 253 0.80 4.35 -11.17
N LEU A 254 2.12 4.16 -11.09
CA LEU A 254 3.09 5.26 -11.14
C LEU A 254 3.07 6.00 -12.48
N ILE A 255 2.99 5.27 -13.59
CA ILE A 255 2.88 5.86 -14.93
C ILE A 255 1.56 6.64 -15.06
N ALA A 256 0.44 6.08 -14.62
CA ALA A 256 -0.86 6.76 -14.66
C ALA A 256 -0.82 8.07 -13.87
N ARG A 257 -0.33 8.04 -12.63
CA ARG A 257 -0.18 9.24 -11.78
C ARG A 257 0.77 10.26 -12.40
N ARG A 258 1.88 9.82 -12.99
CA ARG A 258 2.78 10.71 -13.75
C ARG A 258 2.06 11.38 -14.91
N LEU A 259 1.28 10.64 -15.70
CA LEU A 259 0.52 11.19 -16.82
C LEU A 259 -0.54 12.20 -16.37
N LEU A 260 -1.28 11.90 -15.30
CA LEU A 260 -2.29 12.79 -14.72
C LEU A 260 -1.70 14.13 -14.29
N VAL A 261 -0.52 14.14 -13.68
CA VAL A 261 0.20 15.38 -13.33
C VAL A 261 0.71 16.12 -14.57
N SER A 262 0.96 15.44 -15.68
CA SER A 262 1.68 16.01 -16.83
C SER A 262 0.79 16.66 -17.87
N ARG A 263 -0.53 16.48 -17.82
CA ARG A 263 -1.43 17.06 -18.81
C ARG A 263 -1.71 18.55 -18.61
N PRO A 264 -1.49 19.41 -19.63
CA PRO A 264 -1.87 20.82 -19.57
C PRO A 264 -3.36 20.95 -19.22
N GLN A 265 -3.68 21.93 -18.37
CA GLN A 265 -5.06 22.25 -18.00
C GLN A 265 -5.74 22.97 -19.17
N SER A 266 -5.90 22.31 -20.31
CA SER A 266 -6.63 22.87 -21.43
C SER A 266 -8.12 22.80 -21.11
N ALA A 267 -8.78 23.96 -21.07
CA ALA A 267 -10.20 24.14 -20.73
C ALA A 267 -11.21 23.45 -21.70
N SER A 268 -10.74 22.64 -22.66
CA SER A 268 -11.54 22.15 -23.79
C SER A 268 -12.02 20.69 -23.68
N VAL A 269 -11.73 19.95 -22.61
CA VAL A 269 -12.21 18.54 -22.51
C VAL A 269 -13.71 18.44 -22.17
N ARG A 270 -14.38 19.55 -21.81
CA ARG A 270 -15.82 19.54 -21.48
C ARG A 270 -16.77 19.48 -22.69
N SER A 271 -16.30 19.60 -23.93
CA SER A 271 -17.20 19.63 -25.11
C SER A 271 -17.39 18.27 -25.82
N GLY A 272 -16.74 17.19 -25.38
CA GLY A 272 -16.70 15.93 -26.13
C GLY A 272 -17.57 14.77 -25.62
N LEU A 273 -18.31 14.93 -24.51
CA LEU A 273 -19.06 13.82 -23.87
C LEU A 273 -20.58 14.00 -23.86
N ASN A 274 -21.13 14.84 -24.75
CA ASN A 274 -22.54 14.75 -25.13
C ASN A 274 -22.73 13.56 -26.08
N TYR A 275 -22.57 12.34 -25.57
CA TYR A 275 -23.21 11.19 -26.19
C TYR A 275 -24.66 11.18 -25.72
N THR A 276 -25.56 11.62 -26.60
CA THR A 276 -26.98 11.30 -26.53
C THR A 276 -27.13 9.79 -26.42
N LEU A 277 -27.63 9.31 -25.28
CA LEU A 277 -28.15 7.96 -25.18
C LEU A 277 -29.38 7.89 -26.09
N PRO A 278 -29.46 6.93 -27.04
CA PRO A 278 -30.70 6.70 -27.75
C PRO A 278 -31.73 6.17 -26.76
N SER A 279 -32.88 6.86 -26.68
CA SER A 279 -34.05 6.44 -25.93
C SER A 279 -34.46 5.04 -26.34
N ILE A 280 -34.66 4.15 -25.36
CA ILE A 280 -35.51 2.96 -25.50
C ILE A 280 -36.87 3.32 -24.89
#